data_AF-A0A0W0YJF8-F1
#
_entry.id   AF-A0A0W0YJF8-F1
#
_cell.length_a   1.000
_cell.length_b   1.000
_cell.length_c   1.000
_cell.angle_alpha   90.00
_cell.angle_beta   90.00
_cell.angle_gamma   90.00
#
_symmetry.space_group_name_H-M   'P 1'
#
loop_
_entity.id
_entity.type
_entity.pdbx_description
1 polymer ?
#
loop_
_entity_poly.entity_id
_entity_poly.type
_entity_poly.pdbx_seq_one_letter_code
_entity_poly.pdbx_strand_id
1 'polypeptide(L)'
;MLNSKPYLLTTYLQVFPVEDRARCVDKLGWHENLFVIASQTIGHSSEKIVFQNSHTVESAMSVSGTVEDWQASIGRLASGNSRLIFAISAAFAPALVKIVGEDLGGFHFRGDSSSGKSTALKVAASVWGNPHVYCRLWRSTTNGLEGLTALHNDGLLILDELSQMEPKEAGEAAYLLANGQGKT
;
A
#
# COMPACT_ATOMS: atom_id res chain seq x y z
N MET A 1 -24.11 -43.25 23.47
CA MET A 1 -23.15 -42.34 24.11
C MET A 1 -22.00 -42.01 23.14
N LEU A 2 -22.19 -41.08 22.21
CA LEU A 2 -21.11 -40.58 21.34
C LEU A 2 -21.52 -39.18 20.88
N ASN A 3 -21.07 -38.14 21.60
CA ASN A 3 -21.19 -36.74 21.16
C ASN A 3 -20.26 -35.77 21.93
N SER A 4 -19.08 -36.22 22.36
CA SER A 4 -18.13 -35.41 23.14
C SER A 4 -16.92 -34.86 22.36
N LYS A 5 -16.80 -35.15 21.05
CA LYS A 5 -15.61 -34.80 20.26
C LYS A 5 -15.41 -33.31 19.91
N PRO A 6 -16.43 -32.46 19.66
CA PRO A 6 -16.17 -31.08 19.21
C PRO A 6 -15.60 -30.18 20.32
N TYR A 7 -15.79 -30.53 21.60
CA TYR A 7 -15.30 -29.74 22.72
C TYR A 7 -13.81 -29.97 23.02
N LEU A 8 -13.26 -31.15 22.72
CA LEU A 8 -11.88 -31.48 23.06
C LEU A 8 -10.87 -30.62 22.30
N LEU A 9 -11.13 -30.28 21.03
CA LEU A 9 -10.27 -29.39 20.25
C LEU A 9 -10.31 -27.97 20.79
N THR A 10 -11.50 -27.42 21.07
CA THR A 10 -11.65 -26.07 21.63
C THR A 10 -10.99 -25.97 23.00
N THR A 11 -11.20 -26.94 23.89
CA THR A 11 -10.53 -26.98 25.20
C THR A 11 -9.02 -27.09 25.03
N TYR A 12 -8.53 -27.95 24.13
CA TYR A 12 -7.10 -28.05 23.84
C TYR A 12 -6.52 -26.71 23.37
N LEU A 13 -7.14 -26.03 22.40
CA LEU A 13 -6.69 -24.72 21.92
C LEU A 13 -6.71 -23.63 23.00
N GLN A 14 -7.63 -23.71 23.97
CA GLN A 14 -7.74 -22.74 25.07
C GLN A 14 -6.69 -22.96 26.17
N VAL A 15 -6.24 -24.20 26.39
CA VAL A 15 -5.29 -24.54 27.47
C VAL A 15 -3.88 -24.86 26.96
N PHE A 16 -3.68 -24.94 25.64
CA PHE A 16 -2.37 -25.19 25.06
C PHE A 16 -1.42 -24.06 25.47
N PRO A 17 -0.20 -24.38 25.95
CA PRO A 17 0.75 -23.37 26.37
C PRO A 17 1.09 -22.43 25.21
N VAL A 18 0.98 -21.13 25.46
CA VAL A 18 1.38 -20.08 24.52
C VAL A 18 2.84 -19.76 24.79
N GLU A 19 3.73 -20.24 23.91
CA GLU A 19 5.17 -19.98 24.00
C GLU A 19 5.51 -18.56 23.54
N ASP A 20 4.81 -18.06 22.51
CA ASP A 20 5.03 -16.74 21.92
C ASP A 20 3.71 -16.01 21.67
N ARG A 21 3.74 -14.68 21.77
CA ARG A 21 2.62 -13.80 21.42
C ARG A 21 3.00 -12.89 20.25
N ALA A 22 2.00 -12.62 19.42
CA ALA A 22 2.09 -11.62 18.38
C ALA A 22 1.04 -10.54 18.59
N ARG A 23 1.38 -9.30 18.25
CA ARG A 23 0.44 -8.20 18.16
C ARG A 23 -0.04 -8.07 16.73
N CYS A 24 -1.36 -8.08 16.58
CA CYS A 24 -2.02 -7.89 15.30
C CYS A 24 -2.17 -6.39 15.03
N VAL A 25 -1.80 -5.99 13.82
CA VAL A 25 -2.04 -4.64 13.30
C VAL A 25 -2.97 -4.72 12.08
N ASP A 26 -3.87 -3.77 11.96
CA ASP A 26 -4.92 -3.74 10.93
C ASP A 26 -4.56 -2.83 9.73
N LYS A 27 -3.41 -2.15 9.80
CA LYS A 27 -2.89 -1.25 8.76
C LYS A 27 -1.44 -1.60 8.40
N LEU A 28 -1.08 -1.37 7.15
CA LEU A 28 0.31 -1.36 6.68
C LEU A 28 0.99 -0.02 7.04
N GLY A 29 2.27 0.13 6.71
CA GLY A 29 3.01 1.37 6.96
C GLY A 29 3.70 1.42 8.32
N TRP A 30 3.93 2.61 8.87
CA TRP A 30 4.65 2.77 10.12
C TRP A 30 3.80 2.42 11.33
N HIS A 31 4.19 1.37 12.03
CA HIS A 31 3.75 1.06 13.38
C HIS A 31 4.89 1.35 14.37
N GLU A 32 4.79 2.45 15.11
CA GLU A 32 5.89 2.96 15.94
C GLU A 32 7.19 3.13 15.11
N ASN A 33 8.21 2.33 15.40
CA ASN A 33 9.52 2.30 14.73
C ASN A 33 9.65 1.14 13.72
N LEU A 34 8.57 0.41 13.47
CA LEU A 34 8.51 -0.71 12.53
C LEU A 34 7.75 -0.30 11.28
N PHE A 35 8.23 -0.75 10.13
CA PHE A 35 7.52 -0.58 8.87
C PHE A 35 6.87 -1.92 8.47
N VAL A 36 5.55 -1.98 8.52
CA VAL A 36 4.76 -3.20 8.29
C VAL A 36 4.33 -3.25 6.84
N ILE A 37 4.68 -4.34 6.17
CA ILE A 37 4.19 -4.69 4.83
C ILE A 37 3.46 -6.03 4.89
N ALA A 38 2.67 -6.35 3.87
CA ALA A 38 1.79 -7.53 3.92
C ALA A 38 2.54 -8.86 4.14
N SER A 39 3.77 -8.97 3.65
CA SER A 39 4.60 -10.17 3.76
C SER A 39 5.50 -10.22 5.00
N GLN A 40 5.85 -9.07 5.58
CA GLN A 40 6.83 -8.99 6.67
C GLN A 40 6.79 -7.65 7.41
N THR A 41 7.47 -7.59 8.54
CA THR A 41 7.73 -6.35 9.28
C THR A 41 9.22 -6.01 9.19
N ILE A 42 9.54 -4.77 8.85
CA ILE A 42 10.90 -4.24 8.75
C ILE A 42 11.22 -3.43 10.00
N GLY A 43 12.38 -3.70 10.61
CA GLY A 43 12.85 -3.06 11.84
C GLY A 43 13.09 -4.07 12.97
N HIS A 44 13.45 -3.57 14.14
CA HIS A 44 13.74 -4.41 15.32
C HIS A 44 12.68 -4.21 16.40
N SER A 45 12.13 -5.32 16.89
CA SER A 45 11.19 -5.36 18.01
C SER A 45 11.38 -6.65 18.81
N SER A 46 11.15 -6.57 20.11
CA SER A 46 11.05 -7.75 20.99
C SER A 46 9.73 -8.50 20.82
N GLU A 47 8.73 -7.87 20.19
CA GLU A 47 7.40 -8.43 19.97
C GLU A 47 7.17 -8.71 18.49
N LYS A 48 6.57 -9.86 18.19
CA LYS A 48 6.19 -10.23 16.83
C LYS A 48 4.98 -9.40 16.39
N ILE A 49 5.12 -8.64 15.30
CA ILE A 49 4.02 -7.90 14.69
C ILE A 49 3.53 -8.65 13.46
N VAL A 50 2.21 -8.84 13.35
CA VAL A 50 1.56 -9.52 12.24
C VAL A 50 0.45 -8.63 11.70
N PHE A 51 0.49 -8.36 10.41
CA PHE A 51 -0.63 -7.70 9.74
C PHE A 51 -1.82 -8.66 9.63
N GLN A 52 -2.97 -8.23 10.13
CA GLN A 52 -4.24 -8.93 9.99
C GLN A 52 -5.31 -7.91 9.63
N ASN A 53 -5.83 -8.02 8.42
CA ASN A 53 -6.90 -7.16 7.95
C ASN A 53 -8.15 -8.00 7.66
N SER A 54 -9.31 -7.50 8.08
CA SER A 54 -10.62 -8.08 7.78
C SER A 54 -11.11 -7.77 6.36
N HIS A 55 -10.45 -6.85 5.64
CA HIS A 55 -10.79 -6.50 4.27
C HIS A 55 -10.34 -7.58 3.27
N THR A 56 -11.14 -7.78 2.22
CA THR A 56 -10.91 -8.79 1.17
C THR A 56 -9.83 -8.41 0.15
N VAL A 57 -9.33 -7.17 0.19
CA VAL A 57 -8.37 -6.67 -0.78
C VAL A 57 -6.96 -7.05 -0.33
N GLU A 58 -6.26 -7.82 -1.16
CA GLU A 58 -4.85 -8.17 -0.94
C GLU A 58 -3.94 -7.01 -1.34
N SER A 59 -2.79 -6.90 -0.65
CA SER A 59 -1.76 -5.93 -1.01
C SER A 59 -1.21 -6.23 -2.41
N ALA A 60 -1.08 -5.19 -3.24
CA ALA A 60 -0.46 -5.29 -4.56
C ALA A 60 1.07 -5.26 -4.52
N MET A 61 1.67 -5.15 -3.32
CA MET A 61 3.12 -5.15 -3.16
C MET A 61 3.71 -6.50 -3.54
N SER A 62 4.78 -6.47 -4.34
CA SER A 62 5.42 -7.69 -4.84
C SER A 62 6.87 -7.43 -5.21
N VAL A 63 7.73 -8.42 -5.04
CA VAL A 63 9.14 -8.34 -5.47
C VAL A 63 9.35 -9.20 -6.71
N SER A 64 10.07 -8.66 -7.70
CA SER A 64 10.51 -9.40 -8.89
C SER A 64 11.88 -8.90 -9.33
N GLY A 65 12.85 -9.80 -9.48
CA GLY A 65 14.24 -9.46 -9.80
C GLY A 65 15.00 -8.88 -8.60
N THR A 66 16.04 -8.12 -8.91
CA THR A 66 16.93 -7.49 -7.92
C THR A 66 16.91 -5.96 -7.99
N VAL A 67 17.41 -5.30 -6.96
CA VAL A 67 17.54 -3.83 -6.96
C VAL A 67 18.54 -3.39 -8.03
N GLU A 68 19.60 -4.16 -8.24
CA GLU A 68 20.63 -3.92 -9.25
C GLU A 68 20.03 -3.97 -10.66
N ASP A 69 19.17 -4.97 -10.93
CA ASP A 69 18.46 -5.07 -12.21
C ASP A 69 17.51 -3.89 -12.43
N TRP A 70 16.79 -3.49 -11.37
CA TRP A 70 15.90 -2.33 -11.42
C TRP A 70 16.67 -1.03 -11.70
N GLN A 71 17.83 -0.84 -11.07
CA GLN A 71 18.71 0.31 -11.30
C GLN A 71 19.29 0.29 -12.72
N ALA A 72 19.75 -0.86 -13.21
CA ALA A 72 20.32 -1.01 -14.55
C ALA A 72 19.29 -0.83 -15.68
N SER A 73 17.99 -0.98 -15.37
CA SER A 73 16.88 -0.80 -16.29
C SER A 73 16.13 0.52 -16.07
N ILE A 74 15.18 0.55 -15.14
CA ILE A 74 14.29 1.70 -14.86
C ILE A 74 15.09 2.89 -14.36
N GLY A 75 15.98 2.69 -13.38
CA GLY A 75 16.82 3.76 -12.84
C GLY A 75 17.69 4.43 -13.91
N ARG A 76 18.35 3.61 -14.74
CA ARG A 76 19.16 4.08 -15.87
C ARG A 76 18.35 4.90 -16.87
N LEU A 77 17.15 4.47 -17.23
CA LEU A 77 16.26 5.17 -18.18
C LEU A 77 15.64 6.44 -17.59
N ALA A 78 15.46 6.50 -16.27
CA ALA A 78 14.95 7.68 -15.59
C ALA A 78 16.01 8.79 -15.45
N SER A 79 17.31 8.45 -15.46
CA SER A 79 18.39 9.41 -15.32
C SER A 79 18.31 10.54 -16.35
N GLY A 80 18.35 11.79 -15.88
CA GLY A 80 18.19 12.99 -16.72
C GLY A 80 16.75 13.30 -17.13
N ASN A 81 15.77 12.43 -16.86
CA ASN A 81 14.36 12.69 -17.13
C ASN A 81 13.64 13.16 -15.85
N SER A 82 13.43 14.47 -15.74
CA SER A 82 12.83 15.08 -14.56
C SER A 82 11.46 14.52 -14.17
N ARG A 83 10.64 14.08 -15.14
CA ARG A 83 9.29 13.53 -14.87
C ARG A 83 9.38 12.14 -14.26
N LEU A 84 10.26 11.29 -14.79
CA LEU A 84 10.48 9.94 -14.25
C LEU A 84 11.19 9.98 -12.90
N ILE A 85 12.18 10.86 -12.74
CA ILE A 85 12.83 11.12 -11.45
C ILE A 85 11.78 11.54 -10.42
N PHE A 86 10.93 12.52 -10.75
CA PHE A 86 9.87 12.96 -9.86
C PHE A 86 8.90 11.83 -9.49
N ALA A 87 8.50 11.00 -10.47
CA ALA A 87 7.61 9.86 -10.21
C ALA A 87 8.24 8.84 -9.23
N ILE A 88 9.53 8.54 -9.39
CA ILE A 88 10.29 7.66 -8.49
C ILE A 88 10.40 8.31 -7.10
N SER A 89 10.75 9.59 -7.02
CA SER A 89 10.83 10.32 -5.75
C SER A 89 9.50 10.35 -5.01
N ALA A 90 8.41 10.60 -5.73
CA ALA A 90 7.06 10.55 -5.16
C ALA A 90 6.67 9.16 -4.66
N ALA A 91 7.21 8.09 -5.23
CA ALA A 91 7.01 6.73 -4.73
C ALA A 91 7.72 6.46 -3.40
N PHE A 92 8.90 7.04 -3.17
CA PHE A 92 9.61 6.89 -1.90
C PHE A 92 9.10 7.83 -0.80
N ALA A 93 8.55 8.99 -1.17
CA ALA A 93 8.18 10.03 -0.22
C ALA A 93 7.26 9.57 0.93
N PRO A 94 6.15 8.81 0.70
CA PRO A 94 5.24 8.44 1.78
C PRO A 94 5.90 7.69 2.95
N ALA A 95 6.87 6.82 2.65
CA ALA A 95 7.60 6.08 3.67
C ALA A 95 8.56 6.97 4.49
N LEU A 96 8.93 8.14 3.96
CA LEU A 96 9.88 9.08 4.58
C LEU A 96 9.19 10.26 5.28
N VAL A 97 7.97 10.62 4.90
CA VAL A 97 7.25 11.82 5.38
C VAL A 97 7.13 11.83 6.92
N LYS A 98 6.76 10.69 7.53
CA LYS A 98 6.71 10.57 9.00
C LYS A 98 8.08 10.80 9.67
N ILE A 99 9.17 10.36 9.03
CA ILE A 99 10.53 10.49 9.56
C ILE A 99 10.97 11.97 9.56
N VAL A 100 10.61 12.72 8.51
CA VAL A 100 10.95 14.14 8.38
C VAL A 100 9.98 15.06 9.12
N GLY A 101 8.85 14.53 9.61
CA GLY A 101 7.86 15.30 10.37
C GLY A 101 7.02 16.24 9.50
N GLU A 102 6.84 15.89 8.22
CA GLU A 102 6.04 16.65 7.27
C GLU A 102 4.64 16.03 7.08
N ASP A 103 3.75 16.76 6.40
CA ASP A 103 2.43 16.26 6.03
C ASP A 103 2.45 15.47 4.71
N LEU A 104 1.54 14.51 4.59
CA LEU A 104 1.33 13.75 3.35
C LEU A 104 0.54 14.58 2.33
N GLY A 105 0.76 14.29 1.05
CA GLY A 105 0.06 14.97 -0.05
C GLY A 105 -0.05 14.09 -1.31
N GLY A 106 -0.63 14.66 -2.36
CA GLY A 106 -0.83 13.98 -3.63
C GLY A 106 -0.42 14.83 -4.83
N PHE A 107 -0.05 14.17 -5.92
CA PHE A 107 0.33 14.81 -7.18
C PHE A 107 -0.54 14.32 -8.32
N HIS A 108 -0.85 15.22 -9.25
CA HIS A 108 -1.59 14.88 -10.47
C HIS A 108 -0.75 15.19 -11.70
N PHE A 109 -0.34 14.15 -12.43
CA PHE A 109 0.28 14.32 -13.74
C PHE A 109 -0.79 14.77 -14.73
N ARG A 110 -0.69 16.02 -15.19
CA ARG A 110 -1.58 16.59 -16.20
C ARG A 110 -0.84 16.81 -17.52
N GLY A 111 -1.51 16.48 -18.62
CA GLY A 111 -1.00 16.69 -19.97
C GLY A 111 -1.86 15.95 -20.98
N ASP A 112 -1.61 16.21 -22.26
CA ASP A 112 -2.36 15.60 -23.37
C ASP A 112 -2.25 14.08 -23.38
N SER A 113 -3.14 13.41 -24.11
CA SER A 113 -3.02 11.96 -24.33
C SER A 113 -1.63 11.63 -24.91
N SER A 114 -1.11 10.46 -24.56
CA SER A 114 0.21 9.98 -25.02
C SER A 114 1.43 10.83 -24.58
N SER A 115 1.29 11.70 -23.57
CA SER A 115 2.40 12.47 -22.99
C SER A 115 3.29 11.71 -22.00
N GLY A 116 3.05 10.41 -21.81
CA GLY A 116 3.85 9.56 -20.90
C GLY A 116 3.37 9.52 -19.44
N LYS A 117 2.19 10.07 -19.11
CA LYS A 117 1.61 10.05 -17.75
C LYS A 117 1.53 8.63 -17.18
N SER A 118 0.87 7.71 -17.87
CA SER A 118 0.74 6.32 -17.42
C SER A 118 2.10 5.60 -17.37
N THR A 119 3.08 6.01 -18.18
CA THR A 119 4.46 5.50 -18.05
C THR A 119 5.09 5.97 -16.75
N ALA A 120 4.96 7.25 -16.39
CA ALA A 120 5.45 7.78 -15.12
C ALA A 120 4.79 7.07 -13.92
N LEU A 121 3.47 6.83 -13.98
CA LEU A 121 2.75 6.05 -12.96
C LEU A 121 3.29 4.62 -12.84
N LYS A 122 3.52 3.93 -13.96
CA LYS A 122 4.11 2.58 -13.95
C LYS A 122 5.53 2.55 -13.38
N VAL A 123 6.33 3.57 -13.68
CA VAL A 123 7.68 3.72 -13.12
C VAL A 123 7.60 3.92 -11.59
N ALA A 124 6.71 4.78 -11.11
CA ALA A 124 6.48 4.94 -9.67
C ALA A 124 6.00 3.64 -9.00
N ALA A 125 5.06 2.93 -9.64
CA ALA A 125 4.54 1.65 -9.16
C ALA A 125 5.62 0.58 -9.01
N SER A 126 6.61 0.57 -9.93
CA SER A 126 7.70 -0.42 -9.93
C SER A 126 8.58 -0.39 -8.68
N VAL A 127 8.55 0.69 -7.90
CA VAL A 127 9.22 0.79 -6.59
C VAL A 127 8.57 -0.13 -5.56
N TRP A 128 7.26 -0.36 -5.68
CA TRP A 128 6.45 -1.06 -4.68
C TRP A 128 5.93 -2.43 -5.14
N GLY A 129 5.75 -2.63 -6.44
CA GLY A 129 5.21 -3.87 -6.97
C GLY A 129 5.08 -3.92 -8.48
N ASN A 130 4.38 -4.94 -8.98
CA ASN A 130 4.09 -5.08 -10.40
C ASN A 130 3.19 -3.91 -10.87
N PRO A 131 3.64 -3.06 -11.81
CA PRO A 131 2.86 -1.90 -12.27
C PRO A 131 1.48 -2.23 -12.83
N HIS A 132 1.27 -3.44 -13.35
CA HIS A 132 -0.03 -3.89 -13.87
C HIS A 132 -1.05 -4.23 -12.79
N VAL A 133 -0.58 -4.50 -11.56
CA VAL A 133 -1.43 -4.85 -10.41
C VAL A 133 -1.53 -3.67 -9.44
N TYR A 134 -0.43 -2.93 -9.27
CA TYR A 134 -0.31 -1.85 -8.30
C TYR A 134 -1.04 -0.57 -8.73
N CYS A 135 -0.98 -0.21 -10.02
CA CYS A 135 -1.76 0.91 -10.53
C CYS A 135 -3.25 0.57 -10.54
N ARG A 136 -4.07 1.41 -9.91
CA ARG A 136 -5.54 1.28 -9.90
C ARG A 136 -6.18 2.37 -10.74
N LEU A 137 -7.44 2.18 -11.12
CA LEU A 137 -8.22 3.20 -11.82
C LEU A 137 -8.98 4.05 -10.79
N TRP A 138 -9.14 5.32 -11.12
CA TRP A 138 -10.01 6.24 -10.38
C TRP A 138 -11.45 5.72 -10.27
N ARG A 139 -11.96 5.09 -11.35
CA ARG A 139 -13.29 4.48 -11.40
C ARG A 139 -13.36 3.25 -10.49
N SER A 140 -13.65 3.48 -9.21
CA SER A 140 -13.84 2.49 -8.16
C SER A 140 -14.95 2.95 -7.23
N THR A 141 -15.55 2.02 -6.47
CA THR A 141 -16.54 2.39 -5.44
C THR A 141 -15.85 3.06 -4.25
N THR A 142 -16.57 3.91 -3.51
CA THR A 142 -16.04 4.56 -2.29
C THR A 142 -15.45 3.55 -1.30
N ASN A 143 -16.17 2.47 -1.01
CA ASN A 143 -15.67 1.39 -0.13
C ASN A 143 -14.44 0.70 -0.71
N GLY A 144 -14.36 0.56 -2.05
CA GLY A 144 -13.18 0.03 -2.73
C GLY A 144 -11.97 0.94 -2.59
N LEU A 145 -12.16 2.26 -2.69
CA LEU A 145 -11.10 3.25 -2.45
C LEU A 145 -10.67 3.28 -0.98
N GLU A 146 -11.61 3.23 -0.03
CA GLU A 146 -11.29 3.13 1.40
C GLU A 146 -10.44 1.89 1.71
N GLY A 147 -10.85 0.71 1.22
CA GLY A 147 -10.06 -0.51 1.36
C GLY A 147 -8.66 -0.41 0.73
N LEU A 148 -8.54 0.26 -0.41
CA LEU A 148 -7.24 0.53 -1.04
C LEU A 148 -6.38 1.47 -0.20
N THR A 149 -6.95 2.52 0.40
CA THR A 149 -6.18 3.45 1.25
C THR A 149 -5.60 2.77 2.48
N ALA A 150 -6.34 1.85 3.10
CA ALA A 150 -5.85 1.09 4.26
C ALA A 150 -4.62 0.24 3.91
N LEU A 151 -4.50 -0.20 2.66
CA LEU A 151 -3.36 -0.97 2.14
C LEU A 151 -2.18 -0.11 1.66
N HIS A 152 -2.35 1.21 1.59
CA HIS A 152 -1.31 2.16 1.15
C HIS A 152 -0.99 3.19 2.23
N ASN A 153 -1.20 2.85 3.50
CA ASN A 153 -0.78 3.68 4.62
C ASN A 153 0.76 3.77 4.63
N ASP A 154 1.30 5.00 4.69
CA ASP A 154 2.72 5.33 4.49
C ASP A 154 3.35 4.73 3.22
N GLY A 155 2.52 4.43 2.21
CA GLY A 155 2.90 3.94 0.88
C GLY A 155 2.28 4.80 -0.22
N LEU A 156 2.70 4.58 -1.47
CA LEU A 156 2.17 5.35 -2.60
C LEU A 156 0.87 4.73 -3.14
N LEU A 157 -0.26 5.43 -3.06
CA LEU A 157 -1.47 5.07 -3.81
C LEU A 157 -1.42 5.66 -5.22
N ILE A 158 -1.62 4.83 -6.25
CA ILE A 158 -1.65 5.26 -7.66
C ILE A 158 -3.05 5.04 -8.24
N LEU A 159 -3.65 6.14 -8.72
CA LEU A 159 -4.93 6.15 -9.43
C LEU A 159 -4.76 6.77 -10.82
N ASP A 160 -5.01 5.99 -11.87
CA ASP A 160 -4.94 6.41 -13.29
C ASP A 160 -6.34 6.67 -13.88
N GLU A 161 -6.37 7.36 -15.02
CA GLU A 161 -7.59 7.61 -15.82
C GLU A 161 -8.68 8.41 -15.06
N LEU A 162 -8.29 9.49 -14.38
CA LEU A 162 -9.22 10.39 -13.67
C LEU A 162 -10.38 10.88 -14.56
N SER A 163 -10.13 11.05 -15.87
CA SER A 163 -11.14 11.47 -16.86
C SER A 163 -12.30 10.50 -17.04
N GLN A 164 -12.20 9.28 -16.52
CA GLN A 164 -13.29 8.29 -16.57
C GLN A 164 -14.27 8.40 -15.39
N MET A 165 -14.05 9.34 -14.46
CA MET A 165 -14.96 9.65 -13.36
C MET A 165 -15.75 10.93 -13.63
N GLU A 166 -16.96 10.98 -13.09
CA GLU A 166 -17.72 12.24 -13.04
C GLU A 166 -16.99 13.27 -12.14
N PRO A 167 -16.90 14.55 -12.54
CA PRO A 167 -16.12 15.55 -11.80
C PRO A 167 -16.49 15.68 -10.33
N LYS A 168 -17.77 15.52 -10.00
CA LYS A 168 -18.26 15.55 -8.61
C LYS A 168 -17.71 14.38 -7.79
N GLU A 169 -17.80 13.17 -8.34
CA GLU A 169 -17.32 11.95 -7.67
C GLU A 169 -15.80 11.98 -7.51
N ALA A 170 -15.07 12.48 -8.51
CA ALA A 170 -13.64 12.70 -8.44
C ALA A 170 -13.25 13.64 -7.28
N GLY A 171 -13.98 14.73 -7.09
CA GLY A 171 -13.75 15.67 -5.99
C GLY A 171 -14.02 15.05 -4.62
N GLU A 172 -15.12 14.33 -4.47
CA GLU A 172 -15.48 13.61 -3.24
C GLU A 172 -14.45 12.53 -2.89
N ALA A 173 -14.03 11.75 -3.88
CA ALA A 173 -12.99 10.73 -3.72
C ALA A 173 -11.65 11.36 -3.32
N ALA A 174 -11.20 12.42 -4.02
CA ALA A 174 -9.96 13.10 -3.68
C ALA A 174 -9.96 13.68 -2.25
N TYR A 175 -11.08 14.25 -1.82
CA TYR A 175 -11.25 14.76 -0.45
C TYR A 175 -11.16 13.64 0.60
N LEU A 176 -11.79 12.48 0.33
CA LEU A 176 -11.72 11.31 1.20
C LEU A 176 -10.28 10.78 1.31
N LEU A 177 -9.57 10.67 0.19
CA LEU A 177 -8.17 10.23 0.16
C LEU A 177 -7.26 11.18 0.94
N ALA A 178 -7.45 12.49 0.79
CA ALA A 178 -6.63 13.50 1.46
C ALA A 178 -6.84 13.52 2.98
N ASN A 179 -8.06 13.25 3.46
CA ASN A 179 -8.35 13.26 4.90
C ASN A 179 -7.88 11.99 5.63
N GLY A 180 -7.56 10.91 4.93
CA GLY A 180 -6.95 9.71 5.51
C GLY A 180 -7.78 8.99 6.58
N GLN A 181 -9.07 9.33 6.73
CA GLN A 181 -9.98 8.70 7.68
C GLN A 181 -11.01 7.86 6.92
N GLY A 182 -10.91 6.54 7.05
CA GLY A 182 -11.99 5.64 6.66
C GLY A 182 -13.21 5.89 7.56
N LYS A 183 -14.42 5.64 7.04
CA LYS A 183 -15.61 5.65 7.90
C LYS A 183 -15.46 4.54 8.94
N THR A 184 -15.40 4.95 10.22
CA THR A 184 -15.56 4.05 11.38
C THR A 184 -16.93 3.40 11.38
#